data_AF-A0A9Q2ZUZ2-F1
#
_entry.id   AF-A0A9Q2ZUZ2-F1
#
_cell.length_a   1.000
_cell.length_b   1.000
_cell.length_c   1.000
_cell.angle_alpha   90.00
_cell.angle_beta   90.00
_cell.angle_gamma   90.00
#
_symmetry.space_group_name_H-M   'P 1'
#
loop_
_entity.id
_entity.type
_entity.pdbx_description
1 polymer ?
#
loop_
_entity_poly.entity_id
_entity_poly.type
_entity_poly.pdbx_seq_one_letter_code
_entity_poly.pdbx_strand_id
1 'polypeptide(L)'
;MATTKLKFKSKKPNPIASRASGSAASKKKTSALAPAKKTPIAAAAKAAMKPPKTKPSNDLPEASTKTIPKTDPKLEKNLAKKPLGGLDTPIRIFQIYYEAWQKELLDPNFAALDNSKGNSELLEFAVFEKLATTDYVKGAQLWGALSWRFTEKTGMSGSDWVKEISAHPGNDVYYCNPYPENEALFHNMWLHGDTRHPQFLALAQAVFQVTGLPVEELSSILSSEQFSAANYFVATPKFWAAYLPWVQKVMSVANKKLPPKVRDLMHSKGADEADLHKGATYVPFIVERLFPVFMKSEGKNLKGYKIALPERERELNVHVKLLREMKDVAHRTKSAWLAACWINYRNLYLTQVNGKEWCAKHLRNITPTEIKFS
;
A
#
# COMPACT_ATOMS: atom_id res chain seq x y z
N MET A 1 -28.51 -28.88 -52.09
CA MET A 1 -29.39 -28.29 -53.11
C MET A 1 -30.78 -28.11 -52.51
N ALA A 2 -31.50 -27.08 -52.97
CA ALA A 2 -32.82 -26.59 -52.50
C ALA A 2 -32.80 -25.70 -51.24
N THR A 3 -32.72 -24.40 -51.50
CA THR A 3 -32.88 -23.23 -50.64
C THR A 3 -34.37 -22.88 -50.49
N THR A 4 -34.79 -22.37 -49.32
CA THR A 4 -36.02 -21.57 -49.22
C THR A 4 -35.78 -20.38 -48.31
N LYS A 5 -35.92 -19.18 -48.90
CA LYS A 5 -35.78 -17.85 -48.30
C LYS A 5 -37.05 -17.46 -47.55
N LEU A 6 -36.94 -16.91 -46.35
CA LEU A 6 -38.02 -16.15 -45.70
C LEU A 6 -37.63 -14.66 -45.63
N LYS A 7 -38.49 -13.83 -46.23
CA LYS A 7 -38.34 -12.37 -46.39
C LYS A 7 -38.75 -11.63 -45.11
N PHE A 8 -37.92 -10.67 -44.71
CA PHE A 8 -38.28 -9.58 -43.80
C PHE A 8 -39.24 -8.58 -44.47
N LYS A 9 -40.22 -8.07 -43.72
CA LYS A 9 -40.94 -6.83 -44.03
C LYS A 9 -40.87 -5.89 -42.83
N SER A 10 -40.31 -4.70 -43.08
CA SER A 10 -40.26 -3.56 -42.18
C SER A 10 -41.60 -2.81 -42.17
N LYS A 11 -42.01 -2.29 -41.01
CA LYS A 11 -42.99 -1.20 -40.90
C LYS A 11 -42.41 -0.12 -40.00
N LYS A 12 -42.27 1.08 -40.56
CA LYS A 12 -41.92 2.35 -39.89
C LYS A 12 -43.21 3.11 -39.51
N PRO A 13 -43.11 4.13 -38.63
CA PRO A 13 -44.16 4.52 -37.68
C PRO A 13 -45.05 5.65 -38.20
N ASN A 14 -46.20 5.85 -37.55
CA ASN A 14 -47.03 7.04 -37.73
C ASN A 14 -47.00 7.96 -36.50
N PRO A 15 -47.16 9.30 -36.68
CA PRO A 15 -46.93 10.33 -35.67
C PRO A 15 -48.24 11.04 -35.24
N ILE A 16 -48.10 12.18 -34.54
CA ILE A 16 -49.09 13.25 -34.24
C ILE A 16 -49.84 13.07 -32.90
N ALA A 17 -50.05 14.07 -32.03
CA ALA A 17 -49.43 15.38 -31.81
C ALA A 17 -49.89 15.95 -30.44
N SER A 18 -49.06 16.85 -29.93
CA SER A 18 -49.29 18.01 -29.04
C SER A 18 -50.69 18.31 -28.45
N ARG A 19 -50.68 18.68 -27.16
CA ARG A 19 -51.16 20.01 -26.71
C ARG A 19 -50.54 20.42 -25.38
N ALA A 20 -49.96 21.63 -25.39
CA ALA A 20 -49.65 22.48 -24.23
C ALA A 20 -50.96 22.83 -23.47
N SER A 21 -51.03 23.42 -22.28
CA SER A 21 -50.22 24.44 -21.60
C SER A 21 -50.80 24.60 -20.18
N GLY A 22 -50.07 25.23 -19.24
CA GLY A 22 -50.70 25.72 -18.00
C GLY A 22 -49.77 25.94 -16.81
N SER A 23 -49.11 27.08 -16.79
CA SER A 23 -48.40 27.68 -15.64
C SER A 23 -49.35 28.02 -14.49
N ALA A 24 -48.93 27.83 -13.23
CA ALA A 24 -48.99 28.88 -12.20
C ALA A 24 -48.35 28.42 -10.86
N ALA A 25 -47.74 29.38 -10.19
CA ALA A 25 -46.85 29.24 -9.05
C ALA A 25 -47.55 29.24 -7.67
N SER A 26 -46.72 28.91 -6.67
CA SER A 26 -46.76 29.36 -5.26
C SER A 26 -47.44 28.44 -4.24
N LYS A 27 -46.65 27.88 -3.31
CA LYS A 27 -46.46 28.47 -1.97
C LYS A 27 -45.49 27.62 -1.13
N LYS A 28 -44.52 28.31 -0.52
CA LYS A 28 -43.72 27.84 0.62
C LYS A 28 -44.65 27.41 1.76
N LYS A 29 -44.41 26.23 2.34
CA LYS A 29 -44.64 25.96 3.76
C LYS A 29 -43.46 25.16 4.31
N THR A 30 -42.81 25.78 5.29
CA THR A 30 -41.87 25.23 6.24
C THR A 30 -42.55 24.17 7.10
N SER A 31 -41.91 23.02 7.28
CA SER A 31 -42.11 22.17 8.46
C SER A 31 -40.76 21.64 8.91
N ALA A 32 -40.35 22.07 10.10
CA ALA A 32 -39.21 21.55 10.82
C ALA A 32 -39.42 20.06 11.15
N LEU A 33 -38.38 19.24 10.94
CA LEU A 33 -38.24 17.97 11.61
C LEU A 33 -36.90 17.93 12.36
N ALA A 34 -37.00 17.44 13.58
CA ALA A 34 -35.99 17.38 14.63
C ALA A 34 -34.69 16.68 14.20
N PRO A 35 -33.55 16.98 14.86
CA PRO A 35 -32.25 16.44 14.49
C PRO A 35 -32.18 14.94 14.81
N ALA A 36 -31.98 14.12 13.77
CA ALA A 36 -31.62 12.72 13.92
C ALA A 36 -30.25 12.62 14.63
N LYS A 37 -30.22 11.83 15.70
CA LYS A 37 -29.03 11.54 16.52
C LYS A 37 -27.88 11.05 15.62
N LYS A 38 -26.76 11.77 15.67
CA LYS A 38 -25.49 11.35 15.06
C LYS A 38 -24.95 10.13 15.82
N THR A 39 -24.81 9.01 15.11
CA THR A 39 -24.08 7.83 15.57
C THR A 39 -22.57 8.18 15.65
N PRO A 40 -21.85 7.82 16.72
CA PRO A 40 -20.49 8.33 16.95
C PRO A 40 -19.44 7.42 16.29
N ILE A 41 -18.92 7.82 15.13
CA ILE A 41 -17.69 7.19 14.56
C ILE A 41 -16.60 8.25 14.22
N ALA A 42 -16.91 9.54 14.29
CA ALA A 42 -15.97 10.60 13.92
C ALA A 42 -15.07 11.13 15.07
N ALA A 43 -15.06 10.50 16.25
CA ALA A 43 -14.41 11.06 17.45
C ALA A 43 -13.02 10.48 17.79
N ALA A 44 -12.53 9.43 17.11
CA ALA A 44 -11.26 8.80 17.47
C ALA A 44 -10.00 9.49 16.89
N ALA A 45 -10.15 10.47 16.00
CA ALA A 45 -9.01 11.00 15.22
C ALA A 45 -8.51 12.40 15.62
N LYS A 46 -8.96 13.00 16.75
CA LYS A 46 -8.64 14.42 17.07
C LYS A 46 -8.14 14.73 18.47
N ALA A 47 -7.84 13.75 19.33
CA ALA A 47 -7.44 14.02 20.70
C ALA A 47 -6.10 13.37 21.08
N ALA A 48 -5.01 13.83 20.46
CA ALA A 48 -3.68 13.74 21.06
C ALA A 48 -2.73 14.65 20.27
N MET A 49 -2.36 15.81 20.84
CA MET A 49 -1.02 16.43 20.76
C MET A 49 -1.09 17.92 21.10
N LYS A 50 -0.60 18.26 22.29
CA LYS A 50 0.36 19.36 22.50
C LYS A 50 0.93 19.31 23.92
N PRO A 51 2.25 19.30 24.06
CA PRO A 51 2.93 20.07 25.10
C PRO A 51 4.13 20.89 24.56
N PRO A 52 4.74 21.78 25.38
CA PRO A 52 5.29 23.07 24.95
C PRO A 52 6.81 23.12 24.71
N LYS A 53 7.24 24.25 24.14
CA LYS A 53 8.59 24.64 23.75
C LYS A 53 9.50 24.99 24.94
N THR A 54 10.77 24.57 24.88
CA THR A 54 11.93 25.26 25.47
C THR A 54 13.22 24.94 24.67
N LYS A 55 14.16 25.88 24.67
CA LYS A 55 15.51 25.92 24.06
C LYS A 55 16.40 26.70 25.08
N PRO A 56 17.74 26.85 24.91
CA PRO A 56 18.81 25.91 24.56
C PRO A 56 20.11 26.17 25.40
N SER A 57 21.19 25.38 25.24
CA SER A 57 22.62 25.83 25.34
C SER A 57 23.57 24.63 25.11
N ASN A 58 24.42 24.56 24.08
CA ASN A 58 25.77 25.16 23.89
C ASN A 58 26.85 24.61 24.84
N ASP A 59 27.78 23.76 24.35
CA ASP A 59 29.18 24.12 24.00
C ASP A 59 30.05 22.89 23.61
N LEU A 60 31.01 23.14 22.69
CA LEU A 60 32.01 22.27 22.00
C LEU A 60 33.22 21.90 22.94
N PRO A 61 34.20 20.97 22.66
CA PRO A 61 34.96 20.81 21.40
C PRO A 61 35.51 19.38 21.06
N GLU A 62 36.51 19.35 20.16
CA GLU A 62 36.92 18.34 19.17
C GLU A 62 37.73 17.09 19.59
N ALA A 63 37.73 16.13 18.65
CA ALA A 63 38.80 15.20 18.22
C ALA A 63 39.23 14.02 19.12
N SER A 64 38.92 12.79 18.69
CA SER A 64 39.88 11.93 17.95
C SER A 64 39.56 10.43 18.02
N THR A 65 39.95 9.72 16.96
CA THR A 65 40.21 8.27 16.83
C THR A 65 39.06 7.26 16.74
N LYS A 66 39.19 6.42 15.71
CA LYS A 66 38.32 5.32 15.28
C LYS A 66 38.15 4.27 16.40
N THR A 67 36.89 3.99 16.75
CA THR A 67 36.48 2.71 17.35
C THR A 67 35.06 2.38 16.88
N ILE A 68 34.86 1.12 16.51
CA ILE A 68 33.55 0.52 16.19
C ILE A 68 32.65 0.71 17.41
N PRO A 69 31.38 1.17 17.27
CA PRO A 69 30.48 1.24 18.42
C PRO A 69 30.21 -0.19 18.90
N LYS A 70 30.77 -0.54 20.06
CA LYS A 70 30.26 -1.66 20.85
C LYS A 70 28.83 -1.33 21.23
N THR A 71 27.95 -2.30 21.06
CA THR A 71 26.56 -2.26 21.53
C THR A 71 26.51 -1.82 22.99
N ASP A 72 25.62 -0.86 23.29
CA ASP A 72 25.43 -0.28 24.61
C ASP A 72 25.03 -1.37 25.64
N PRO A 73 25.81 -1.59 26.72
CA PRO A 73 25.51 -2.60 27.75
C PRO A 73 24.24 -2.32 28.56
N LYS A 74 23.59 -1.15 28.40
CA LYS A 74 22.27 -0.87 29.00
C LYS A 74 21.09 -1.26 28.10
N LEU A 75 21.33 -2.06 27.06
CA LEU A 75 20.35 -2.45 26.05
C LEU A 75 19.79 -3.88 26.17
N GLU A 76 19.97 -4.56 27.30
CA GLU A 76 19.57 -5.98 27.45
C GLU A 76 18.29 -6.22 28.27
N LYS A 77 17.60 -5.19 28.79
CA LYS A 77 16.51 -5.45 29.74
C LYS A 77 15.13 -5.75 29.13
N ASN A 78 14.96 -5.66 27.81
CA ASN A 78 13.67 -5.87 27.13
C ASN A 78 13.75 -6.79 25.89
N LEU A 79 14.83 -7.55 25.70
CA LEU A 79 14.82 -8.64 24.72
C LEU A 79 14.41 -9.93 25.43
N ALA A 80 13.65 -10.79 24.76
CA ALA A 80 13.59 -12.18 25.19
C ALA A 80 15.04 -12.68 25.34
N LYS A 81 15.34 -13.50 26.36
CA LYS A 81 16.72 -14.01 26.60
C LYS A 81 17.37 -14.62 25.35
N LYS A 82 16.56 -15.05 24.38
CA LYS A 82 16.92 -15.36 22.99
C LYS A 82 15.80 -14.86 22.06
N PRO A 83 15.92 -13.69 21.42
CA PRO A 83 14.87 -13.17 20.54
C PRO A 83 14.76 -14.05 19.29
N LEU A 84 13.54 -14.47 18.94
CA LEU A 84 13.28 -15.39 17.82
C LEU A 84 13.74 -14.83 16.46
N GLY A 85 13.67 -13.51 16.30
CA GLY A 85 14.14 -12.76 15.13
C GLY A 85 15.49 -12.05 15.35
N GLY A 86 16.29 -12.48 16.33
CA GLY A 86 17.53 -11.83 16.74
C GLY A 86 18.70 -12.00 15.78
N LEU A 87 19.79 -11.26 16.03
CA LEU A 87 21.03 -11.29 15.23
C LEU A 87 21.72 -12.66 15.18
N ASP A 88 21.58 -13.47 16.23
CA ASP A 88 22.23 -14.78 16.34
C ASP A 88 21.36 -15.93 15.81
N THR A 89 20.28 -15.60 15.09
CA THR A 89 19.34 -16.59 14.55
C THR A 89 19.45 -16.69 13.02
N PRO A 90 18.93 -17.78 12.42
CA PRO A 90 18.81 -17.88 10.96
C PRO A 90 17.81 -16.89 10.34
N ILE A 91 16.81 -16.41 11.10
CA ILE A 91 15.78 -15.48 10.65
C ILE A 91 15.99 -14.15 11.37
N ARG A 92 16.64 -13.18 10.72
CA ARG A 92 17.02 -11.90 11.36
C ARG A 92 16.06 -10.79 10.99
N ILE A 93 15.28 -10.32 11.96
CA ILE A 93 14.25 -9.31 11.73
C ILE A 93 14.61 -8.07 12.54
N PHE A 94 14.77 -6.96 11.83
CA PHE A 94 15.09 -5.67 12.39
C PHE A 94 13.81 -4.86 12.58
N GLN A 95 13.70 -4.10 13.67
CA GLN A 95 12.61 -3.17 13.86
C GLN A 95 13.13 -1.73 13.93
N ILE A 96 12.72 -0.94 12.95
CA ILE A 96 13.24 0.40 12.65
C ILE A 96 12.62 1.41 13.62
N TYR A 97 13.44 2.18 14.31
CA TYR A 97 13.03 3.35 15.10
C TYR A 97 13.78 4.61 14.69
N TYR A 98 13.16 5.76 14.89
CA TYR A 98 13.67 7.09 14.53
C TYR A 98 13.86 7.98 15.76
N GLU A 99 13.06 7.77 16.79
CA GLU A 99 13.09 8.53 18.04
C GLU A 99 13.41 7.61 19.22
N ALA A 100 14.11 8.14 20.23
CA ALA A 100 14.54 7.33 21.38
C ALA A 100 13.36 6.66 22.10
N TRP A 101 12.22 7.35 22.24
CA TRP A 101 11.02 6.82 22.92
C TRP A 101 10.36 5.66 22.17
N GLN A 102 10.54 5.56 20.85
CA GLN A 102 9.98 4.46 20.07
C GLN A 102 10.65 3.12 20.41
N LYS A 103 11.88 3.17 20.93
CA LYS A 103 12.64 1.97 21.29
C LYS A 103 11.95 1.12 22.35
N GLU A 104 11.21 1.76 23.26
CA GLU A 104 10.45 1.09 24.33
C GLU A 104 9.21 0.38 23.80
N LEU A 105 8.76 0.70 22.58
CA LEU A 105 7.59 0.11 21.94
C LEU A 105 7.94 -1.03 20.97
N LEU A 106 9.23 -1.31 20.79
CA LEU A 106 9.67 -2.36 19.88
C LEU A 106 9.33 -3.73 20.44
N ASP A 107 9.07 -4.67 19.53
CA ASP A 107 8.81 -6.05 19.86
C ASP A 107 10.10 -6.72 20.40
N PRO A 108 10.03 -7.38 21.56
CA PRO A 108 11.20 -8.00 22.19
C PRO A 108 11.78 -9.18 21.40
N ASN A 109 11.10 -9.66 20.36
CA ASN A 109 11.59 -10.73 19.47
C ASN A 109 12.41 -10.22 18.28
N PHE A 110 12.45 -8.91 18.04
CA PHE A 110 13.15 -8.31 16.90
C PHE A 110 14.39 -7.53 17.34
N ALA A 111 15.37 -7.43 16.44
CA ALA A 111 16.56 -6.62 16.66
C ALA A 111 16.23 -5.14 16.46
N ALA A 112 16.41 -4.31 17.50
CA ALA A 112 16.22 -2.87 17.37
C ALA A 112 17.21 -2.25 16.36
N LEU A 113 16.71 -1.46 15.42
CA LEU A 113 17.51 -0.80 14.39
C LEU A 113 17.31 0.71 14.41
N ASP A 114 18.37 1.43 14.77
CA ASP A 114 18.39 2.88 14.79
C ASP A 114 18.47 3.47 13.38
N ASN A 115 17.46 4.25 13.02
CA ASN A 115 17.41 5.02 11.78
C ASN A 115 17.16 6.53 12.04
N SER A 116 17.44 7.02 13.24
CA SER A 116 17.29 8.44 13.64
C SER A 116 18.10 9.41 12.76
N LYS A 117 19.23 8.94 12.22
CA LYS A 117 20.11 9.71 11.32
C LYS A 117 19.77 9.52 9.84
N GLY A 118 18.77 8.71 9.52
CA GLY A 118 18.32 8.47 8.15
C GLY A 118 17.49 9.65 7.63
N ASN A 119 17.86 10.20 6.48
CA ASN A 119 17.15 11.31 5.83
C ASN A 119 16.84 11.05 4.34
N SER A 120 16.95 9.80 3.90
CA SER A 120 16.68 9.42 2.52
C SER A 120 15.19 9.50 2.21
N GLU A 121 14.84 10.07 1.06
CA GLU A 121 13.45 10.07 0.56
C GLU A 121 12.92 8.66 0.27
N LEU A 122 13.81 7.66 0.12
CA LEU A 122 13.46 6.25 -0.08
C LEU A 122 12.90 5.59 1.19
N LEU A 123 12.92 6.29 2.33
CA LEU A 123 12.42 5.82 3.63
C LEU A 123 12.92 4.40 3.98
N GLU A 124 12.03 3.45 4.22
CA GLU A 124 12.37 2.07 4.58
C GLU A 124 13.20 1.36 3.50
N PHE A 125 13.07 1.73 2.23
CA PHE A 125 13.87 1.10 1.18
C PHE A 125 15.37 1.36 1.35
N ALA A 126 15.76 2.58 1.74
CA ALA A 126 17.15 2.90 2.05
C ALA A 126 17.68 2.10 3.27
N VAL A 127 16.79 1.68 4.18
CA VAL A 127 17.17 0.83 5.31
C VAL A 127 17.57 -0.56 4.82
N PHE A 128 16.84 -1.14 3.85
CA PHE A 128 17.23 -2.42 3.26
C PHE A 128 18.55 -2.34 2.52
N GLU A 129 18.77 -1.28 1.74
CA GLU A 129 20.04 -1.05 1.05
C GLU A 129 21.21 -0.98 2.03
N LYS A 130 21.05 -0.21 3.12
CA LYS A 130 22.05 -0.11 4.17
C LYS A 130 22.31 -1.47 4.82
N LEU A 131 21.26 -2.15 5.28
CA LEU A 131 21.37 -3.46 5.96
C LEU A 131 22.10 -4.50 5.10
N ALA A 132 21.82 -4.54 3.79
CA ALA A 132 22.45 -5.47 2.85
C ALA A 132 23.98 -5.35 2.80
N THR A 133 24.54 -4.21 3.20
CA THR A 133 26.00 -3.96 3.23
C THR A 133 26.66 -4.26 4.58
N THR A 134 25.88 -4.61 5.61
CA THR A 134 26.38 -4.82 6.98
C THR A 134 26.65 -6.29 7.28
N ASP A 135 27.51 -6.55 8.26
CA ASP A 135 27.70 -7.92 8.78
C ASP A 135 26.46 -8.46 9.51
N TYR A 136 25.49 -7.61 9.86
CA TYR A 136 24.27 -8.02 10.56
C TYR A 136 23.42 -9.03 9.78
N VAL A 137 23.47 -9.00 8.45
CA VAL A 137 22.72 -9.94 7.59
C VAL A 137 23.57 -11.12 7.14
N LYS A 138 24.88 -11.11 7.39
CA LYS A 138 25.81 -12.15 6.95
C LYS A 138 25.53 -13.48 7.67
N GLY A 139 25.26 -14.53 6.90
CA GLY A 139 24.91 -15.85 7.42
C GLY A 139 23.44 -16.01 7.82
N ALA A 140 22.59 -14.98 7.64
CA ALA A 140 21.15 -15.13 7.78
C ALA A 140 20.57 -15.96 6.61
N GLN A 141 19.66 -16.88 6.92
CA GLN A 141 18.86 -17.56 5.89
C GLN A 141 17.74 -16.67 5.37
N LEU A 142 17.16 -15.87 6.28
CA LEU A 142 16.15 -14.88 6.01
C LEU A 142 16.50 -13.61 6.78
N TRP A 143 16.31 -12.45 6.18
CA TRP A 143 16.39 -11.18 6.89
C TRP A 143 15.42 -10.15 6.36
N GLY A 144 15.07 -9.18 7.21
CA GLY A 144 14.10 -8.15 6.87
C GLY A 144 14.03 -7.05 7.91
N ALA A 145 13.36 -5.96 7.59
CA ALA A 145 13.17 -4.83 8.48
C ALA A 145 11.70 -4.39 8.48
N LEU A 146 11.19 -4.06 9.67
CA LEU A 146 9.79 -3.72 9.93
C LEU A 146 9.70 -2.39 10.67
N SER A 147 8.56 -1.71 10.56
CA SER A 147 8.32 -0.44 11.26
C SER A 147 8.26 -0.62 12.78
N TRP A 148 8.65 0.37 13.57
CA TRP A 148 8.33 0.42 15.01
C TRP A 148 6.82 0.30 15.28
N ARG A 149 5.96 0.67 14.31
CA ARG A 149 4.51 0.49 14.38
C ARG A 149 4.01 -0.85 13.84
N PHE A 150 4.89 -1.83 13.65
CA PHE A 150 4.54 -3.12 13.03
C PHE A 150 3.34 -3.76 13.76
N THR A 151 3.46 -4.04 15.06
CA THR A 151 2.40 -4.65 15.87
C THR A 151 1.11 -3.84 15.84
N GLU A 152 1.20 -2.51 15.95
CA GLU A 152 0.04 -1.62 15.87
C GLU A 152 -0.70 -1.75 14.53
N LYS A 153 0.04 -1.78 13.41
CA LYS A 153 -0.52 -1.81 12.06
C LYS A 153 -1.01 -3.19 11.62
N THR A 154 -0.37 -4.26 12.08
CA THR A 154 -0.66 -5.61 11.62
C THR A 154 -1.47 -6.43 12.60
N GLY A 155 -1.43 -6.08 13.88
CA GLY A 155 -1.95 -6.93 14.97
C GLY A 155 -1.08 -8.17 15.25
N MET A 156 0.09 -8.27 14.62
CA MET A 156 0.99 -9.41 14.81
C MET A 156 2.04 -9.10 15.87
N SER A 157 2.21 -10.02 16.82
CA SER A 157 3.42 -10.07 17.64
C SER A 157 4.62 -10.54 16.81
N GLY A 158 5.83 -10.20 17.24
CA GLY A 158 7.05 -10.68 16.60
C GLY A 158 7.21 -12.19 16.70
N SER A 159 6.73 -12.80 17.79
CA SER A 159 6.68 -14.26 17.93
C SER A 159 5.74 -14.92 16.93
N ASP A 160 4.54 -14.37 16.72
CA ASP A 160 3.59 -14.93 15.75
C ASP A 160 4.13 -14.77 14.33
N TRP A 161 4.76 -13.63 14.04
CA TRP A 161 5.39 -13.39 12.74
C TRP A 161 6.50 -14.42 12.42
N VAL A 162 7.42 -14.66 13.35
CA VAL A 162 8.48 -15.67 13.16
C VAL A 162 7.89 -17.09 13.07
N LYS A 163 6.85 -17.38 13.85
CA LYS A 163 6.14 -18.66 13.80
C LYS A 163 5.51 -18.91 12.42
N GLU A 164 4.83 -17.90 11.85
CA GLU A 164 4.24 -18.01 10.52
C GLU A 164 5.30 -18.22 9.43
N ILE A 165 6.43 -17.52 9.51
CA ILE A 165 7.56 -17.75 8.59
C ILE A 165 8.07 -19.19 8.71
N SER A 166 8.27 -19.67 9.94
CA SER A 166 8.82 -21.00 10.21
C SER A 166 7.86 -22.12 9.81
N ALA A 167 6.55 -21.89 9.88
CA ALA A 167 5.51 -22.83 9.48
C ALA A 167 5.39 -22.99 7.95
N HIS A 168 5.94 -22.06 7.17
CA HIS A 168 5.82 -22.03 5.71
C HIS A 168 7.19 -22.00 5.01
N PRO A 169 8.08 -22.99 5.25
CA PRO A 169 9.44 -22.96 4.73
C PRO A 169 9.49 -23.03 3.20
N GLY A 170 10.63 -22.61 2.63
CA GLY A 170 10.89 -22.72 1.19
C GLY A 170 10.40 -21.54 0.34
N ASN A 171 9.90 -20.47 0.97
CA ASN A 171 9.62 -19.21 0.30
C ASN A 171 10.83 -18.28 0.31
N ASP A 172 11.01 -17.53 -0.77
CA ASP A 172 12.10 -16.55 -0.92
C ASP A 172 11.78 -15.22 -0.23
N VAL A 173 10.50 -14.88 -0.08
CA VAL A 173 10.04 -13.65 0.58
C VAL A 173 8.73 -13.89 1.32
N TYR A 174 8.68 -13.44 2.56
CA TYR A 174 7.51 -13.41 3.42
C TYR A 174 7.10 -11.96 3.60
N TYR A 175 5.82 -11.67 3.40
CA TYR A 175 5.32 -10.31 3.43
C TYR A 175 3.90 -10.22 3.92
N CYS A 176 3.44 -9.03 4.29
CA CYS A 176 2.04 -8.78 4.58
C CYS A 176 1.61 -7.41 4.08
N ASN A 177 0.30 -7.21 3.95
CA ASN A 177 -0.29 -5.92 3.68
C ASN A 177 -1.23 -5.56 4.85
N PRO A 178 -0.95 -4.49 5.61
CA PRO A 178 -1.71 -4.15 6.82
C PRO A 178 -3.13 -3.65 6.55
N TYR A 179 -3.49 -3.42 5.28
CA TYR A 179 -4.76 -2.82 4.87
C TYR A 179 -5.55 -3.75 3.93
N PRO A 180 -6.09 -4.87 4.43
CA PRO A 180 -6.74 -5.89 3.61
C PRO A 180 -8.03 -5.39 2.93
N GLU A 181 -8.64 -4.31 3.41
CA GLU A 181 -9.78 -3.67 2.76
C GLU A 181 -9.44 -3.13 1.37
N ASN A 182 -8.20 -2.66 1.16
CA ASN A 182 -7.77 -2.14 -0.14
C ASN A 182 -7.72 -3.26 -1.19
N GLU A 183 -7.45 -4.49 -0.75
CA GLU A 183 -7.43 -5.69 -1.57
C GLU A 183 -8.81 -6.05 -2.09
N ALA A 184 -9.88 -5.64 -1.39
CA ALA A 184 -11.25 -5.86 -1.84
C ALA A 184 -11.75 -4.76 -2.78
N LEU A 185 -11.31 -3.51 -2.53
CA LEU A 185 -11.92 -2.31 -3.08
C LEU A 185 -11.22 -1.76 -4.33
N PHE A 186 -9.98 -2.14 -4.57
CA PHE A 186 -9.20 -1.65 -5.70
C PHE A 186 -8.78 -2.79 -6.63
N HIS A 187 -8.64 -2.45 -7.92
CA HIS A 187 -8.13 -3.41 -8.91
C HIS A 187 -6.71 -3.83 -8.51
N ASN A 188 -5.90 -2.84 -8.12
CA ASN A 188 -4.52 -3.00 -7.67
C ASN A 188 -4.13 -1.82 -6.75
N MET A 189 -2.91 -1.87 -6.23
CA MET A 189 -2.32 -0.87 -5.35
C MET A 189 -2.08 0.50 -6.01
N TRP A 190 -1.93 0.56 -7.33
CA TRP A 190 -1.68 1.79 -8.09
C TRP A 190 -2.93 2.68 -8.13
N LEU A 191 -4.08 2.08 -8.42
CA LEU A 191 -5.37 2.80 -8.36
C LEU A 191 -5.72 3.23 -6.94
N HIS A 192 -5.38 2.41 -5.92
CA HIS A 192 -5.50 2.84 -4.52
C HIS A 192 -4.65 4.09 -4.26
N GLY A 193 -3.40 4.09 -4.73
CA GLY A 193 -2.47 5.22 -4.59
C GLY A 193 -3.04 6.54 -5.10
N ASP A 194 -3.76 6.54 -6.22
CA ASP A 194 -4.38 7.76 -6.81
C ASP A 194 -5.45 8.40 -5.90
N THR A 195 -6.05 7.62 -5.00
CA THR A 195 -7.00 8.15 -4.02
C THR A 195 -6.33 8.78 -2.80
N ARG A 196 -5.03 8.52 -2.62
CA ARG A 196 -4.24 8.96 -1.45
C ARG A 196 -3.25 10.06 -1.82
N HIS A 197 -2.74 10.01 -3.03
CA HIS A 197 -1.67 10.86 -3.52
C HIS A 197 -2.13 11.53 -4.83
N PRO A 198 -2.25 12.87 -4.88
CA PRO A 198 -2.68 13.58 -6.08
C PRO A 198 -1.80 13.24 -7.29
N GLN A 199 -2.40 13.09 -8.47
CA GLN A 199 -1.66 12.85 -9.74
C GLN A 199 -0.81 11.56 -9.73
N PHE A 200 -0.96 10.68 -8.73
CA PHE A 200 -0.08 9.54 -8.54
C PHE A 200 -0.13 8.54 -9.68
N LEU A 201 -1.33 8.23 -10.19
CA LEU A 201 -1.45 7.27 -11.29
C LEU A 201 -0.80 7.79 -12.57
N ALA A 202 -0.95 9.08 -12.88
CA ALA A 202 -0.31 9.71 -14.02
C ALA A 202 1.22 9.71 -13.90
N LEU A 203 1.73 9.96 -12.70
CA LEU A 203 3.16 9.87 -12.42
C LEU A 203 3.68 8.43 -12.55
N ALA A 204 2.99 7.45 -11.96
CA ALA A 204 3.34 6.03 -12.08
C ALA A 204 3.35 5.57 -13.54
N GLN A 205 2.37 6.00 -14.33
CA GLN A 205 2.30 5.76 -15.78
C GLN A 205 3.54 6.31 -16.50
N ALA A 206 3.97 7.53 -16.20
CA ALA A 206 5.18 8.11 -16.79
C ALA A 206 6.44 7.33 -16.39
N VAL A 207 6.55 6.91 -15.12
CA VAL A 207 7.66 6.07 -14.64
C VAL A 207 7.68 4.74 -15.40
N PHE A 208 6.56 4.05 -15.52
CA PHE A 208 6.49 2.75 -16.20
C PHE A 208 6.87 2.87 -17.68
N GLN A 209 6.40 3.91 -18.36
CA GLN A 209 6.75 4.17 -19.76
C GLN A 209 8.26 4.35 -19.97
N VAL A 210 8.92 5.19 -19.18
CA VAL A 210 10.35 5.46 -19.39
C VAL A 210 11.27 4.33 -18.93
N THR A 211 10.79 3.52 -17.98
CA THR A 211 11.50 2.34 -17.44
C THR A 211 11.25 1.07 -18.25
N GLY A 212 10.26 1.07 -19.14
CA GLY A 212 9.87 -0.10 -19.93
C GLY A 212 9.10 -1.14 -19.12
N LEU A 213 8.52 -0.77 -17.98
CA LEU A 213 7.63 -1.63 -17.21
C LEU A 213 6.25 -1.71 -17.88
N PRO A 214 5.53 -2.85 -17.73
CA PRO A 214 4.22 -3.06 -18.35
C PRO A 214 3.16 -2.11 -17.77
N VAL A 215 2.75 -1.12 -18.56
CA VAL A 215 1.80 -0.06 -18.14
C VAL A 215 0.41 -0.61 -17.82
N GLU A 216 0.06 -1.75 -18.39
CA GLU A 216 -1.19 -2.48 -18.13
C GLU A 216 -1.30 -2.93 -16.67
N GLU A 217 -0.19 -3.14 -15.96
CA GLU A 217 -0.19 -3.47 -14.52
C GLU A 217 -0.83 -2.37 -13.67
N LEU A 218 -0.80 -1.11 -14.13
CA LEU A 218 -1.36 0.03 -13.41
C LEU A 218 -2.90 -0.02 -13.35
N SER A 219 -3.54 -0.77 -14.25
CA SER A 219 -5.01 -0.88 -14.34
C SER A 219 -5.55 -2.30 -14.19
N SER A 220 -4.69 -3.31 -14.30
CA SER A 220 -5.10 -4.72 -14.22
C SER A 220 -5.59 -5.09 -12.82
N ILE A 221 -6.59 -5.98 -12.77
CA ILE A 221 -7.06 -6.62 -11.55
C ILE A 221 -5.96 -7.54 -11.05
N LEU A 222 -5.62 -7.35 -9.78
CA LEU A 222 -4.66 -8.13 -9.02
C LEU A 222 -5.40 -8.94 -7.96
N SER A 223 -4.99 -10.20 -7.76
CA SER A 223 -5.47 -11.01 -6.64
C SER A 223 -5.09 -10.39 -5.29
N SER A 224 -5.88 -10.67 -4.25
CA SER A 224 -5.56 -10.28 -2.88
C SER A 224 -4.20 -10.83 -2.43
N GLU A 225 -3.88 -12.06 -2.81
CA GLU A 225 -2.61 -12.75 -2.50
C GLU A 225 -1.37 -12.07 -3.08
N GLN A 226 -1.51 -11.24 -4.12
CA GLN A 226 -0.39 -10.50 -4.72
C GLN A 226 -0.38 -9.02 -4.32
N PHE A 227 -1.36 -8.57 -3.55
CA PHE A 227 -1.49 -7.17 -3.18
C PHE A 227 -0.47 -6.82 -2.11
N SER A 228 0.44 -5.91 -2.43
CA SER A 228 1.41 -5.33 -1.50
C SER A 228 1.55 -3.84 -1.78
N ALA A 229 1.35 -3.04 -0.74
CA ALA A 229 1.54 -1.59 -0.73
C ALA A 229 2.26 -1.15 0.53
N ALA A 230 3.07 -2.04 1.12
CA ALA A 230 3.87 -1.78 2.31
C ALA A 230 5.17 -2.58 2.24
N ASN A 231 6.24 -2.00 2.77
CA ASN A 231 7.58 -2.62 2.81
C ASN A 231 7.77 -3.52 4.04
N TYR A 232 6.84 -4.44 4.32
CA TYR A 232 6.98 -5.42 5.40
C TYR A 232 7.48 -6.74 4.84
N PHE A 233 8.80 -6.84 4.67
CA PHE A 233 9.46 -7.98 4.01
C PHE A 233 10.45 -8.65 4.95
N VAL A 234 10.43 -9.99 4.95
CA VAL A 234 11.50 -10.86 5.45
C VAL A 234 11.83 -11.84 4.34
N ALA A 235 13.05 -11.82 3.84
CA ALA A 235 13.38 -12.50 2.58
C ALA A 235 14.79 -13.09 2.58
N THR A 236 15.04 -13.99 1.64
CA THR A 236 16.34 -14.67 1.50
C THR A 236 17.40 -13.72 0.94
N PRO A 237 18.69 -13.98 1.18
CA PRO A 237 19.76 -13.26 0.51
C PRO A 237 19.62 -13.26 -1.02
N LYS A 238 19.13 -14.36 -1.60
CA LYS A 238 18.84 -14.48 -3.04
C LYS A 238 17.78 -13.48 -3.50
N PHE A 239 16.68 -13.33 -2.75
CA PHE A 239 15.66 -12.32 -3.05
C PHE A 239 16.26 -10.91 -3.02
N TRP A 240 16.96 -10.55 -1.94
CA TRP A 240 17.50 -9.20 -1.78
C TRP A 240 18.56 -8.85 -2.83
N ALA A 241 19.39 -9.81 -3.22
CA ALA A 241 20.39 -9.64 -4.27
C ALA A 241 19.76 -9.37 -5.65
N ALA A 242 18.52 -9.79 -5.89
CA ALA A 242 17.79 -9.51 -7.11
C ALA A 242 16.91 -8.24 -7.00
N TYR A 243 16.19 -8.09 -5.88
CA TYR A 243 15.19 -7.04 -5.69
C TYR A 243 15.81 -5.64 -5.55
N LEU A 244 16.83 -5.49 -4.70
CA LEU A 244 17.42 -4.15 -4.44
C LEU A 244 18.03 -3.54 -5.71
N PRO A 245 18.90 -4.23 -6.47
CA PRO A 245 19.46 -3.66 -7.69
C PRO A 245 18.41 -3.40 -8.77
N TRP A 246 17.35 -4.22 -8.82
CA TRP A 246 16.27 -4.01 -9.76
C TRP A 246 15.48 -2.73 -9.47
N VAL A 247 15.09 -2.50 -8.20
CA VAL A 247 14.42 -1.24 -7.82
C VAL A 247 15.34 -0.03 -8.04
N GLN A 248 16.62 -0.13 -7.67
CA GLN A 248 17.61 0.92 -7.93
C GLN A 248 17.68 1.27 -9.43
N LYS A 249 17.70 0.25 -10.29
CA LYS A 249 17.71 0.44 -11.75
C LYS A 249 16.44 1.14 -12.24
N VAL A 250 15.27 0.74 -11.76
CA VAL A 250 13.99 1.39 -12.09
C VAL A 250 14.03 2.87 -11.72
N MET A 251 14.43 3.19 -10.49
CA MET A 251 14.50 4.58 -10.02
C MET A 251 15.58 5.40 -10.74
N SER A 252 16.74 4.81 -11.01
CA SER A 252 17.82 5.44 -11.79
C SER A 252 17.38 5.79 -13.20
N VAL A 253 16.69 4.87 -13.89
CA VAL A 253 16.16 5.10 -15.23
C VAL A 253 15.06 6.17 -15.21
N ALA A 254 14.15 6.13 -14.24
CA ALA A 254 13.13 7.15 -14.07
C ALA A 254 13.76 8.55 -13.90
N ASN A 255 14.75 8.69 -13.01
CA ASN A 255 15.47 9.94 -12.78
C ASN A 255 16.17 10.48 -14.01
N LYS A 256 16.71 9.59 -14.85
CA LYS A 256 17.43 9.95 -16.06
C LYS A 256 16.51 10.33 -17.22
N LYS A 257 15.37 9.65 -17.36
CA LYS A 257 14.54 9.71 -18.58
C LYS A 257 13.22 10.45 -18.42
N LEU A 258 12.72 10.67 -17.21
CA LEU A 258 11.52 11.46 -17.01
C LEU A 258 11.73 12.91 -17.49
N PRO A 259 10.72 13.54 -18.12
CA PRO A 259 10.74 14.98 -18.36
C PRO A 259 11.00 15.75 -17.06
N PRO A 260 11.80 16.84 -17.06
CA PRO A 260 12.21 17.52 -15.83
C PRO A 260 11.07 17.85 -14.88
N LYS A 261 9.95 18.42 -15.37
CA LYS A 261 8.78 18.73 -14.54
C LYS A 261 8.15 17.50 -13.87
N VAL A 262 8.13 16.36 -14.55
CA VAL A 262 7.56 15.10 -14.03
C VAL A 262 8.50 14.48 -13.01
N ARG A 263 9.82 14.51 -13.28
CA ARG A 263 10.85 14.09 -12.33
C ARG A 263 10.79 14.95 -11.06
N ASP A 264 10.69 16.28 -11.21
CA ASP A 264 10.64 17.20 -10.07
C ASP A 264 9.36 16.99 -9.25
N LEU A 265 8.22 16.67 -9.88
CA LEU A 265 7.01 16.22 -9.20
C LEU A 265 7.26 14.95 -8.38
N MET A 266 7.94 13.94 -8.95
CA MET A 266 8.26 12.69 -8.26
C MET A 266 9.02 12.91 -6.94
N HIS A 267 9.94 13.88 -6.93
CA HIS A 267 10.73 14.27 -5.76
C HIS A 267 10.10 15.40 -4.93
N SER A 268 8.90 15.84 -5.27
CA SER A 268 8.21 16.88 -4.52
C SER A 268 7.48 16.30 -3.30
N LYS A 269 7.28 17.12 -2.28
CA LYS A 269 6.49 16.80 -1.08
C LYS A 269 4.97 16.84 -1.31
N GLY A 270 4.54 16.95 -2.57
CA GLY A 270 3.12 17.03 -2.93
C GLY A 270 2.37 15.70 -2.80
N ALA A 271 3.04 14.60 -2.46
CA ALA A 271 2.43 13.29 -2.33
C ALA A 271 1.47 13.19 -1.13
N ASP A 272 1.65 14.05 -0.12
CA ASP A 272 0.96 13.94 1.16
C ASP A 272 0.20 15.22 1.53
N GLU A 273 -0.81 15.56 0.72
CA GLU A 273 -1.68 16.73 0.99
C GLU A 273 -2.42 16.63 2.34
N ALA A 274 -2.55 15.43 2.90
CA ALA A 274 -3.23 15.18 4.17
C ALA A 274 -2.28 15.23 5.40
N ASP A 275 -0.99 15.54 5.21
CA ASP A 275 0.06 15.59 6.25
C ASP A 275 0.13 14.30 7.10
N LEU A 276 -0.16 13.14 6.49
CA LEU A 276 -0.12 11.82 7.14
C LEU A 276 1.30 11.23 7.18
N HIS A 277 2.16 11.66 6.26
CA HIS A 277 3.55 11.28 6.03
C HIS A 277 4.39 12.55 5.82
N LYS A 278 4.36 13.46 6.79
CA LYS A 278 4.94 14.80 6.72
C LYS A 278 6.27 14.85 5.98
N GLY A 279 6.24 15.41 4.78
CA GLY A 279 7.42 15.66 3.95
C GLY A 279 7.90 14.48 3.09
N ALA A 280 7.13 13.40 3.00
CA ALA A 280 7.38 12.31 2.06
C ALA A 280 7.20 12.77 0.60
N THR A 281 8.06 12.27 -0.28
CA THR A 281 7.92 12.45 -1.73
C THR A 281 7.07 11.35 -2.35
N TYR A 282 6.91 11.31 -3.68
CA TYR A 282 6.19 10.23 -4.35
C TYR A 282 7.02 8.93 -4.43
N VAL A 283 8.34 9.04 -4.32
CA VAL A 283 9.30 7.94 -4.45
C VAL A 283 8.96 6.72 -3.56
N PRO A 284 8.78 6.83 -2.23
CA PRO A 284 8.53 5.67 -1.38
C PRO A 284 7.22 4.96 -1.74
N PHE A 285 6.18 5.72 -2.10
CA PHE A 285 4.88 5.19 -2.50
C PHE A 285 4.92 4.45 -3.85
N ILE A 286 5.82 4.86 -4.76
CA ILE A 286 6.10 4.10 -5.99
C ILE A 286 6.86 2.83 -5.63
N VAL A 287 7.95 2.94 -4.87
CA VAL A 287 8.85 1.83 -4.53
C VAL A 287 8.12 0.69 -3.81
N GLU A 288 7.28 0.99 -2.80
CA GLU A 288 6.56 -0.05 -2.05
C GLU A 288 5.56 -0.85 -2.91
N ARG A 289 5.15 -0.32 -4.07
CA ARG A 289 4.23 -0.95 -5.02
C ARG A 289 4.93 -1.69 -6.16
N LEU A 290 6.26 -1.57 -6.27
CA LEU A 290 7.03 -2.26 -7.29
C LEU A 290 7.22 -3.76 -6.98
N PHE A 291 7.04 -4.19 -5.73
CA PHE A 291 7.25 -5.59 -5.34
C PHE A 291 6.44 -6.60 -6.18
N PRO A 292 5.11 -6.43 -6.39
CA PRO A 292 4.37 -7.38 -7.22
C PRO A 292 4.74 -7.33 -8.70
N VAL A 293 5.23 -6.19 -9.20
CA VAL A 293 5.76 -6.06 -10.57
C VAL A 293 7.08 -6.82 -10.70
N PHE A 294 7.97 -6.71 -9.71
CA PHE A 294 9.20 -7.48 -9.62
C PHE A 294 8.92 -8.99 -9.63
N MET A 295 8.00 -9.46 -8.78
CA MET A 295 7.68 -10.89 -8.67
C MET A 295 7.12 -11.50 -9.97
N LYS A 296 6.54 -10.70 -10.87
CA LYS A 296 6.07 -11.15 -12.19
C LYS A 296 7.10 -11.06 -13.30
N SER A 297 8.19 -10.32 -13.07
CA SER A 297 9.21 -10.02 -14.08
C SER A 297 10.55 -10.66 -13.70
N GLU A 298 11.48 -9.87 -13.16
CA GLU A 298 12.83 -10.31 -12.77
C GLU A 298 12.77 -11.39 -11.67
N GLY A 299 11.82 -11.27 -10.76
CA GLY A 299 11.60 -12.18 -9.64
C GLY A 299 10.71 -13.39 -9.95
N LYS A 300 10.35 -13.67 -11.22
CA LYS A 300 9.39 -14.72 -11.60
C LYS A 300 9.72 -16.14 -11.13
N ASN A 301 10.99 -16.39 -10.80
CA ASN A 301 11.48 -17.69 -10.31
C ASN A 301 11.61 -17.73 -8.78
N LEU A 302 11.17 -16.68 -8.08
CA LEU A 302 11.16 -16.58 -6.63
C LEU A 302 9.76 -16.90 -6.11
N LYS A 303 9.68 -17.42 -4.88
CA LYS A 303 8.41 -17.74 -4.21
C LYS A 303 8.10 -16.71 -3.14
N GLY A 304 6.94 -16.07 -3.26
CA GLY A 304 6.41 -15.18 -2.22
C GLY A 304 5.33 -15.85 -1.39
N TYR A 305 5.35 -15.62 -0.08
CA TYR A 305 4.30 -16.02 0.84
C TYR A 305 3.74 -14.79 1.56
N LYS A 306 2.44 -14.56 1.36
CA LYS A 306 1.73 -13.49 2.05
C LYS A 306 1.20 -14.03 3.38
N ILE A 307 1.71 -13.50 4.48
CA ILE A 307 1.25 -13.84 5.82
C ILE A 307 -0.08 -13.13 6.07
N ALA A 308 -1.09 -13.92 6.42
CA ALA A 308 -2.40 -13.43 6.81
C ALA A 308 -2.33 -12.61 8.10
N LEU A 309 -3.22 -11.62 8.23
CA LEU A 309 -3.29 -10.75 9.42
C LEU A 309 -4.66 -10.92 10.09
N PRO A 310 -4.85 -11.94 10.95
CA PRO A 310 -6.17 -12.29 11.48
C PRO A 310 -6.89 -11.13 12.19
N GLU A 311 -6.15 -10.22 12.83
CA GLU A 311 -6.75 -9.05 13.49
C GLU A 311 -7.35 -8.08 12.46
N ARG A 312 -6.60 -7.75 11.41
CA ARG A 312 -7.07 -6.88 10.32
C ARG A 312 -8.22 -7.53 9.53
N GLU A 313 -8.18 -8.86 9.36
CA GLU A 313 -9.26 -9.64 8.73
C GLU A 313 -10.57 -9.60 9.52
N ARG A 314 -10.49 -9.55 10.86
CA ARG A 314 -11.67 -9.44 11.74
C ARG A 314 -12.34 -8.07 11.63
N GLU A 315 -11.58 -7.01 11.33
CA GLU A 315 -12.10 -5.65 11.17
C GLU A 315 -12.93 -5.46 9.88
N LEU A 316 -12.76 -6.35 8.89
CA LEU A 316 -13.51 -6.26 7.65
C LEU A 316 -14.99 -6.63 7.85
N ASN A 317 -15.87 -5.75 7.36
CA ASN A 317 -17.30 -6.07 7.30
C ASN A 317 -17.60 -7.12 6.22
N VAL A 318 -18.80 -7.69 6.27
CA VAL A 318 -19.24 -8.77 5.36
C VAL A 318 -19.16 -8.37 3.89
N HIS A 319 -19.48 -7.13 3.54
CA HIS A 319 -19.47 -6.65 2.16
C HIS A 319 -18.04 -6.60 1.60
N VAL A 320 -17.09 -6.11 2.39
CA VAL A 320 -15.67 -6.04 2.00
C VAL A 320 -15.09 -7.45 1.82
N LYS A 321 -15.44 -8.40 2.70
CA LYS A 321 -15.04 -9.81 2.57
C LYS A 321 -15.56 -10.43 1.27
N LEU A 322 -16.85 -10.26 0.99
CA LEU A 322 -17.49 -10.76 -0.23
C LEU A 322 -16.92 -10.09 -1.49
N LEU A 323 -16.65 -8.78 -1.45
CA LEU A 323 -16.03 -8.07 -2.57
C LEU A 323 -14.63 -8.62 -2.88
N ARG A 324 -13.82 -8.92 -1.85
CA ARG A 324 -12.50 -9.53 -2.05
C ARG A 324 -12.62 -10.91 -2.67
N GLU A 325 -13.46 -11.77 -2.11
CA GLU A 325 -13.69 -13.11 -2.64
C GLU A 325 -14.17 -13.07 -4.09
N MET A 326 -15.13 -12.20 -4.40
CA MET A 326 -15.65 -12.02 -5.75
C MET A 326 -14.56 -11.55 -6.73
N LYS A 327 -13.70 -10.62 -6.30
CA LYS A 327 -12.55 -10.16 -7.08
C LYS A 327 -11.56 -11.28 -7.34
N ASP A 328 -11.24 -12.08 -6.34
CA ASP A 328 -10.29 -13.18 -6.44
C ASP A 328 -10.82 -14.33 -7.30
N VAL A 329 -12.12 -14.63 -7.22
CA VAL A 329 -12.78 -15.58 -8.12
C VAL A 329 -12.75 -15.05 -9.56
N ALA A 330 -13.09 -13.78 -9.77
CA ALA A 330 -13.01 -13.16 -11.10
C ALA A 330 -11.59 -13.22 -11.67
N HIS A 331 -10.57 -12.94 -10.86
CA HIS A 331 -9.16 -13.01 -11.25
C HIS A 331 -8.72 -14.43 -11.57
N ARG A 332 -8.98 -15.40 -10.70
CA ARG A 332 -8.60 -16.81 -10.88
C ARG A 332 -9.26 -17.45 -12.11
N THR A 333 -10.53 -17.12 -12.35
CA THR A 333 -11.30 -17.64 -13.50
C THR A 333 -11.14 -16.81 -14.77
N LYS A 334 -10.43 -15.68 -14.69
CA LYS A 334 -10.29 -14.68 -15.77
C LYS A 334 -11.66 -14.27 -16.36
N SER A 335 -12.69 -14.20 -15.51
CA SER A 335 -14.06 -13.94 -15.93
C SER A 335 -14.36 -12.44 -15.95
N ALA A 336 -14.46 -11.86 -17.15
CA ALA A 336 -14.85 -10.46 -17.33
C ALA A 336 -16.26 -10.17 -16.77
N TRP A 337 -17.17 -11.15 -16.81
CA TRP A 337 -18.50 -10.99 -16.25
C TRP A 337 -18.46 -10.87 -14.72
N LEU A 338 -17.75 -11.77 -14.03
CA LEU A 338 -17.59 -11.68 -12.57
C LEU A 338 -16.86 -10.40 -12.16
N ALA A 339 -15.84 -9.99 -12.91
CA ALA A 339 -15.16 -8.72 -12.67
C ALA A 339 -16.09 -7.52 -12.83
N ALA A 340 -16.95 -7.50 -13.85
CA ALA A 340 -17.94 -6.44 -14.04
C ALA A 340 -18.96 -6.40 -12.88
N CYS A 341 -19.43 -7.56 -12.43
CA CYS A 341 -20.31 -7.65 -11.26
C CYS A 341 -19.61 -7.15 -9.99
N TRP A 342 -18.34 -7.50 -9.78
CA TRP A 342 -17.53 -6.97 -8.67
C TRP A 342 -17.39 -5.45 -8.76
N ILE A 343 -17.02 -4.90 -9.93
CA ILE A 343 -16.87 -3.44 -10.15
C ILE A 343 -18.17 -2.71 -9.80
N ASN A 344 -19.31 -3.20 -10.28
CA ASN A 344 -20.60 -2.57 -10.01
C ASN A 344 -20.93 -2.57 -8.52
N TYR A 345 -20.74 -3.71 -7.86
CA TYR A 345 -21.01 -3.80 -6.42
C TYR A 345 -20.03 -2.95 -5.60
N ARG A 346 -18.74 -2.99 -5.95
CA ARG A 346 -17.69 -2.17 -5.35
C ARG A 346 -18.01 -0.68 -5.49
N ASN A 347 -18.43 -0.23 -6.66
CA ASN A 347 -18.74 1.18 -6.91
C ASN A 347 -19.96 1.65 -6.10
N LEU A 348 -20.99 0.80 -5.97
CA LEU A 348 -22.12 1.06 -5.08
C LEU A 348 -21.67 1.18 -3.62
N TYR A 349 -20.84 0.24 -3.16
CA TYR A 349 -20.28 0.25 -1.81
C TYR A 349 -19.47 1.53 -1.55
N LEU A 350 -18.54 1.89 -2.45
CA LEU A 350 -17.73 3.11 -2.35
C LEU A 350 -18.59 4.39 -2.31
N THR A 351 -19.68 4.43 -3.09
CA THR A 351 -20.63 5.54 -3.09
C THR A 351 -21.31 5.71 -1.73
N GLN A 352 -21.68 4.59 -1.09
CA GLN A 352 -22.31 4.60 0.22
C GLN A 352 -21.34 5.01 1.33
N VAL A 353 -20.10 4.54 1.31
CA VAL A 353 -19.15 4.78 2.42
C VAL A 353 -18.40 6.11 2.31
N ASN A 354 -18.10 6.59 1.10
CA ASN A 354 -17.30 7.81 0.90
C ASN A 354 -18.14 9.04 0.49
N GLY A 355 -19.39 8.85 0.06
CA GLY A 355 -20.27 9.92 -0.35
C GLY A 355 -19.96 10.52 -1.73
N LYS A 356 -20.79 11.49 -2.14
CA LYS A 356 -20.83 12.01 -3.51
C LYS A 356 -19.57 12.78 -3.92
N GLU A 357 -19.03 13.62 -3.04
CA GLU A 357 -17.86 14.46 -3.34
C GLU A 357 -16.63 13.61 -3.63
N TRP A 358 -16.36 12.62 -2.78
CA TRP A 358 -15.26 11.68 -2.99
C TRP A 358 -15.43 10.90 -4.30
N CYS A 359 -16.65 10.44 -4.59
CA CYS A 359 -16.91 9.70 -5.82
C CYS A 359 -16.74 10.55 -7.07
N ALA A 360 -17.19 11.80 -7.04
CA ALA A 360 -16.99 12.75 -8.13
C ALA A 360 -15.50 12.98 -8.41
N LYS A 361 -14.67 12.98 -7.36
CA LYS A 361 -13.21 13.17 -7.48
C LYS A 361 -12.47 11.90 -7.93
N HIS A 362 -12.82 10.73 -7.40
CA HIS A 362 -11.96 9.54 -7.51
C HIS A 362 -12.55 8.37 -8.29
N LEU A 363 -13.86 8.15 -8.23
CA LEU A 363 -14.47 6.86 -8.64
C LEU A 363 -14.21 6.54 -10.12
N ARG A 364 -14.23 7.56 -10.98
CA ARG A 364 -13.92 7.42 -12.41
C ARG A 364 -12.47 6.98 -12.65
N ASN A 365 -11.52 7.56 -11.93
CA ASN A 365 -10.08 7.27 -12.12
C ASN A 365 -9.73 5.85 -11.67
N ILE A 366 -10.38 5.36 -10.61
CA ILE A 366 -10.14 4.02 -10.05
C ILE A 366 -11.05 2.93 -10.62
N THR A 367 -11.79 3.24 -11.69
CA THR A 367 -12.64 2.29 -12.42
C THR A 367 -12.23 2.29 -13.89
N PRO A 368 -11.17 1.54 -14.25
CA PRO A 368 -10.79 1.36 -15.65
C PRO A 368 -11.97 0.88 -16.49
N THR A 369 -12.07 1.37 -17.73
CA THR A 369 -13.14 0.99 -18.65
C THR A 369 -12.93 -0.40 -19.24
N GLU A 370 -11.69 -0.88 -19.26
CA GLU A 370 -11.32 -2.21 -19.73
C GLU A 370 -11.00 -3.11 -18.54
N ILE A 371 -11.54 -4.32 -18.57
CA ILE A 371 -11.21 -5.37 -17.59
C ILE A 371 -9.98 -6.10 -18.09
N LYS A 372 -8.88 -5.94 -17.35
CA LYS A 372 -7.62 -6.68 -17.55
C LYS A 372 -7.29 -7.43 -16.29
N PHE A 373 -6.67 -8.59 -16.44
CA PHE A 373 -6.18 -9.39 -15.33
C PHE A 373 -4.68 -9.50 -15.45
N SER A 374 -4.00 -9.21 -14.34
CA SER A 374 -2.57 -9.43 -14.22
C SER A 374 -2.24 -10.91 -14.03
#